data_AF-A0A0S7XK86-F1
#
_entry.id   AF-A0A0S7XK86-F1
#
_cell.length_a   1.000
_cell.length_b   1.000
_cell.length_c   1.000
_cell.angle_alpha   90.00
_cell.angle_beta   90.00
_cell.angle_gamma   90.00
#
_symmetry.space_group_name_H-M   'P 1'
#
loop_
_entity.id
_entity.type
_entity.pdbx_description
1 polymer ?
#
loop_
_entity_poly.entity_id
_entity_poly.type
_entity_poly.pdbx_seq_one_letter_code
_entity_poly.pdbx_strand_id
1 'polypeptide(L)'
;MASRDQNVIGLDIGTSLIKMVEIRSARSGLQLTGIGVRPTPPGVIDNGIIVDSETLSAALRGMLATMGTKSRRVVSSVASQSSLVVRPIEVPKSTSEELADMMQWEVERYIPFAASEVIMDFKPLVDPEQLPPDAQNMEVLLAVAQEDMINAYVESLESAGLDPIALDIEPLAAARSLIDINADQGAYDETIALLNVGCTTSEISVVRRGQLALTRPMPWAGDSLTRAIGETLGHGREDAERMKREQARILLNGEPEAPAAPAPPPSEAAAAEPTPEAAAEPGAPPGAPSGETPTGPVFDLSAELGDIPARRAPRQEAPTEPSAPQPPPAQEAPATPWQPSQAGPPVPTGDDLGRQIHQAMAPALAEMANEVRRSIDYYNQRSSGNPVSRIILSGGTALLPNLDRYLEQELALPVHLAEPMRRIRNVNAQISSTYIEEVGCILSIAAGLAIRDMIG
;
A
#
# COMPACT_ATOMS: atom_id res chain seq x y z
N MET A 1 10.51 19.36 -12.40
CA MET A 1 9.81 18.56 -13.44
C MET A 1 10.59 17.28 -13.76
N ALA A 2 10.10 16.10 -13.36
CA ALA A 2 10.70 14.83 -13.75
C ALA A 2 10.70 14.63 -15.27
N SER A 3 11.78 14.09 -15.81
CA SER A 3 11.89 13.67 -17.21
C SER A 3 10.71 12.75 -17.55
N ARG A 4 9.81 13.21 -18.45
CA ARG A 4 8.50 12.61 -18.80
C ARG A 4 8.50 11.17 -19.36
N ASP A 5 9.62 10.46 -19.33
CA ASP A 5 9.80 9.09 -19.86
C ASP A 5 10.54 8.14 -18.89
N GLN A 6 10.55 8.43 -17.58
CA GLN A 6 11.23 7.56 -16.60
C GLN A 6 10.29 6.52 -15.99
N ASN A 7 10.79 5.29 -15.87
CA ASN A 7 10.15 4.22 -15.12
C ASN A 7 10.52 4.36 -13.64
N VAL A 8 9.53 4.30 -12.75
CA VAL A 8 9.73 4.29 -11.30
C VAL A 8 9.16 3.01 -10.73
N ILE A 9 9.92 2.39 -9.83
CA ILE A 9 9.49 1.23 -9.06
C ILE A 9 8.87 1.75 -7.76
N GLY A 10 7.60 1.44 -7.53
CA GLY A 10 7.00 1.54 -6.21
C GLY A 10 7.18 0.21 -5.48
N LEU A 11 7.79 0.27 -4.30
CA LEU A 11 8.13 -0.90 -3.49
C LEU A 11 7.45 -0.82 -2.12
N ASP A 12 6.56 -1.77 -1.87
CA ASP A 12 5.90 -1.96 -0.58
C ASP A 12 6.49 -3.21 0.09
N ILE A 13 7.19 -2.98 1.20
CA ILE A 13 7.86 -4.01 1.99
C ILE A 13 6.97 -4.37 3.19
N GLY A 14 6.03 -5.29 2.99
CA GLY A 14 5.15 -5.77 4.04
C GLY A 14 5.73 -6.94 4.83
N THR A 15 5.16 -7.24 5.99
CA THR A 15 5.60 -8.34 6.88
C THR A 15 5.35 -9.74 6.33
N SER A 16 4.42 -9.89 5.39
CA SER A 16 4.10 -11.17 4.72
C SER A 16 4.41 -11.17 3.23
N LEU A 17 4.30 -10.01 2.58
CA LEU A 17 4.55 -9.86 1.15
C LEU A 17 5.44 -8.65 0.87
N ILE A 18 6.37 -8.83 -0.06
CA ILE A 18 7.06 -7.75 -0.77
C ILE A 18 6.36 -7.55 -2.11
N LYS A 19 5.95 -6.32 -2.42
CA LYS A 19 5.25 -5.96 -3.65
C LYS A 19 6.02 -4.88 -4.40
N MET A 20 6.21 -5.08 -5.69
CA MET A 20 6.83 -4.13 -6.62
C MET A 20 5.87 -3.84 -7.77
N VAL A 21 5.70 -2.56 -8.09
CA VAL A 21 4.96 -2.09 -9.26
C VAL A 21 5.85 -1.11 -10.02
N GLU A 22 6.13 -1.37 -11.30
CA GLU A 22 6.91 -0.47 -12.15
C GLU A 22 5.99 0.26 -13.12
N ILE A 23 5.92 1.58 -12.99
CA ILE A 23 5.08 2.44 -13.84
C ILE A 23 5.96 3.40 -14.62
N ARG A 24 5.54 3.67 -15.85
CA ARG A 24 6.07 4.71 -16.72
C ARG A 24 5.03 5.79 -16.90
N SER A 25 5.43 7.05 -16.74
CA SER A 25 4.63 8.18 -17.24
C SER A 25 4.82 8.31 -18.75
N ALA A 26 3.73 8.42 -19.51
CA ALA A 26 3.76 8.63 -20.95
C ALA A 26 2.71 9.68 -21.35
N ARG A 27 2.80 10.21 -22.58
CA ARG A 27 1.79 11.16 -23.10
C ARG A 27 0.36 10.61 -23.08
N SER A 28 0.20 9.29 -23.16
CA SER A 28 -1.10 8.61 -23.12
C SER A 28 -1.60 8.31 -21.71
N GLY A 29 -0.94 8.83 -20.67
CA GLY A 29 -1.19 8.49 -19.27
C GLY A 29 -0.21 7.46 -18.72
N LEU A 30 -0.55 6.92 -17.55
CA LEU A 30 0.29 5.99 -16.79
C LEU A 30 0.28 4.59 -17.42
N GLN A 31 1.46 3.98 -17.50
CA GLN A 31 1.64 2.68 -18.13
C GLN A 31 2.33 1.68 -17.18
N LEU A 32 1.68 0.56 -16.92
CA LEU A 32 2.24 -0.53 -16.14
C LEU A 32 3.26 -1.30 -16.99
N THR A 33 4.47 -1.41 -16.46
CA THR A 33 5.60 -2.09 -17.13
C THR A 33 6.10 -3.32 -16.36
N GLY A 34 5.83 -3.41 -15.05
CA GLY A 34 6.24 -4.56 -14.23
C GLY A 34 5.39 -4.73 -12.98
N ILE A 35 5.13 -5.98 -12.58
CA ILE A 35 4.61 -6.35 -11.26
C ILE A 35 5.46 -7.48 -10.71
N GLY A 36 5.83 -7.40 -9.44
CA GLY A 36 6.45 -8.48 -8.69
C GLY A 36 5.80 -8.62 -7.32
N VAL A 37 5.35 -9.82 -6.97
CA VAL A 37 4.84 -10.14 -5.63
C VAL A 37 5.54 -11.40 -5.12
N ARG A 38 6.10 -11.33 -3.92
CA ARG A 38 6.79 -12.44 -3.27
C ARG A 38 6.46 -12.49 -1.78
N PRO A 39 6.48 -13.68 -1.16
CA PRO A 39 6.52 -13.79 0.29
C PRO A 39 7.75 -13.07 0.85
N THR A 40 7.55 -12.32 1.94
CA THR A 40 8.65 -11.76 2.72
C THR A 40 9.38 -12.91 3.41
N PRO A 41 10.73 -13.00 3.31
CA PRO A 41 11.45 -14.06 3.99
C PRO A 41 11.23 -13.96 5.52
N PRO A 42 11.03 -15.10 6.22
CA PRO A 42 10.77 -15.09 7.65
C PRO A 42 11.90 -14.41 8.44
N GLY A 43 11.53 -13.56 9.42
CA GLY A 43 12.48 -12.90 10.32
C GLY A 43 13.15 -11.64 9.74
N VAL A 44 12.91 -11.30 8.47
CA VAL A 44 13.47 -10.10 7.85
C VAL A 44 12.84 -8.81 8.38
N ILE A 45 11.56 -8.86 8.73
CA ILE A 45 10.80 -7.72 9.23
C ILE A 45 10.11 -8.11 10.51
N ASP A 46 10.29 -7.29 11.54
CA ASP A 46 9.53 -7.37 12.78
C ASP A 46 8.83 -6.04 13.01
N ASN A 47 7.49 -6.06 13.05
CA ASN A 47 6.68 -4.86 13.27
C ASN A 47 7.14 -3.64 12.46
N GLY A 48 7.30 -3.83 11.14
CA GLY A 48 7.63 -2.76 10.18
C GLY A 48 9.11 -2.32 10.19
N ILE A 49 9.91 -2.86 11.12
CA ILE A 49 11.35 -2.61 11.23
C ILE A 49 12.09 -3.72 10.49
N ILE A 50 13.06 -3.34 9.67
CA ILE A 50 13.95 -4.28 9.00
C ILE A 50 14.97 -4.79 10.02
N VAL A 51 14.96 -6.10 10.26
CA VAL A 51 15.84 -6.77 11.23
C VAL A 51 17.01 -7.48 10.52
N ASP A 52 16.80 -7.94 9.29
CA ASP A 52 17.81 -8.59 8.46
C ASP A 52 17.85 -7.96 7.06
N SER A 53 18.66 -6.92 6.92
CA SER A 53 18.83 -6.17 5.67
C SER A 53 19.50 -6.99 4.58
N GLU A 54 20.39 -7.94 4.91
CA GLU A 54 21.12 -8.76 3.94
C GLU A 54 20.16 -9.73 3.23
N THR A 55 19.35 -10.45 4.00
CA THR A 55 18.33 -11.36 3.47
C THR A 55 17.26 -10.60 2.69
N LEU A 56 16.84 -9.42 3.16
CA LEU A 56 15.95 -8.54 2.41
C LEU A 56 16.55 -8.15 1.06
N SER A 57 17.79 -7.68 1.06
CA SER A 57 18.50 -7.23 -0.14
C SER A 57 18.66 -8.35 -1.17
N ALA A 58 18.90 -9.59 -0.72
CA ALA A 58 18.94 -10.76 -1.58
C ALA A 58 17.57 -11.06 -2.22
N ALA A 59 16.50 -11.02 -1.44
CA ALA A 59 15.14 -11.22 -1.93
C ALA A 59 14.75 -10.16 -2.98
N LEU A 60 15.05 -8.88 -2.71
CA LEU A 60 14.80 -7.77 -3.64
C LEU A 60 15.58 -7.94 -4.96
N ARG A 61 16.86 -8.33 -4.92
CA ARG A 61 17.64 -8.64 -6.12
C ARG A 61 17.00 -9.76 -6.95
N GLY A 62 16.52 -10.82 -6.29
CA GLY A 62 15.81 -11.92 -6.95
C GLY A 62 14.50 -11.46 -7.61
N MET A 63 13.76 -10.56 -6.97
CA MET A 63 12.54 -9.95 -7.55
C MET A 63 12.86 -9.12 -8.79
N LEU A 64 13.87 -8.24 -8.73
CA LEU A 64 14.29 -7.41 -9.86
C LEU A 64 14.73 -8.26 -11.06
N ALA A 65 15.49 -9.33 -10.80
CA ALA A 65 15.90 -10.28 -11.83
C ALA A 65 14.70 -10.98 -12.48
N THR A 66 13.72 -11.41 -11.67
CA THR A 66 12.50 -12.07 -12.16
C THR A 66 11.62 -11.12 -12.97
N MET A 67 11.48 -9.87 -12.53
CA MET A 67 10.72 -8.84 -13.26
C MET A 67 11.39 -8.43 -14.58
N GLY A 68 12.70 -8.66 -14.73
CA GLY A 68 13.45 -8.26 -15.92
C GLY A 68 13.55 -6.74 -16.09
N THR A 69 13.30 -5.96 -15.03
CA THR A 69 13.30 -4.51 -15.09
C THR A 69 14.71 -3.92 -15.20
N LYS A 70 14.82 -2.85 -15.98
CA LYS A 70 16.05 -2.06 -16.11
C LYS A 70 16.06 -0.84 -15.19
N SER A 71 14.91 -0.43 -14.67
CA SER A 71 14.87 0.68 -13.73
C SER A 71 15.51 0.27 -12.40
N ARG A 72 16.17 1.24 -11.76
CA ARG A 72 16.65 1.13 -10.38
C ARG A 72 16.04 2.18 -9.47
N ARG A 73 15.40 3.20 -10.05
CA ARG A 73 14.73 4.28 -9.30
C ARG A 73 13.57 3.70 -8.52
N VAL A 74 13.63 3.79 -7.21
CA VAL A 74 12.62 3.21 -6.31
C VAL A 74 12.07 4.24 -5.34
N VAL A 75 10.76 4.24 -5.18
CA VAL A 75 10.05 4.86 -4.06
C VAL A 75 9.58 3.73 -3.16
N SER A 76 9.96 3.75 -1.89
CA SER A 76 9.48 2.79 -0.90
C SER A 76 8.64 3.50 0.15
N SER A 77 7.84 2.76 0.92
CA SER A 77 7.15 3.30 2.09
C SER A 77 7.73 2.77 3.40
N VAL A 78 7.49 3.53 4.46
CA VAL A 78 7.62 3.09 5.85
C VAL A 78 6.21 2.91 6.44
N ALA A 79 5.99 1.78 7.12
CA ALA A 79 4.73 1.49 7.80
C ALA A 79 4.57 2.35 9.06
N SER A 80 3.37 2.88 9.28
CA SER A 80 3.02 3.71 10.45
C SER A 80 2.90 2.86 11.71
N GLN A 81 3.95 2.81 12.54
CA GLN A 81 4.02 2.00 13.77
C GLN A 81 4.78 2.72 14.89
N SER A 82 5.51 1.98 15.76
CA SER A 82 6.22 2.53 16.91
C SER A 82 7.41 3.43 16.56
N SER A 83 7.96 3.28 15.35
CA SER A 83 9.13 4.00 14.85
C SER A 83 8.80 5.15 13.90
N LEU A 84 7.52 5.38 13.56
CA LEU A 84 7.04 6.43 12.68
C LEU A 84 5.74 7.04 13.22
N VAL A 85 5.75 8.34 13.46
CA VAL A 85 4.55 9.12 13.81
C VAL A 85 4.11 9.91 12.59
N VAL A 86 2.89 9.66 12.12
CA VAL A 86 2.23 10.48 11.10
C VAL A 86 0.96 11.06 11.68
N ARG A 87 0.82 12.39 11.71
CA ARG A 87 -0.44 13.03 12.10
C ARG A 87 -0.53 14.50 11.67
N PRO A 88 -1.73 15.00 11.37
CA PRO A 88 -1.99 16.43 11.34
C PRO A 88 -1.76 17.04 12.74
N ILE A 89 -1.03 18.16 12.79
CA ILE A 89 -0.85 18.99 13.97
C ILE A 89 -1.27 20.42 13.65
N GLU A 90 -1.62 21.16 14.70
CA GLU A 90 -1.94 22.58 14.61
C GLU A 90 -0.75 23.38 15.14
N VAL A 91 -0.24 24.29 14.32
CA VAL A 91 0.90 25.15 14.65
C VAL A 91 0.57 26.61 14.34
N PRO A 92 1.27 27.59 14.94
CA PRO A 92 1.11 29.00 14.58
C PRO A 92 1.29 29.23 13.08
N LYS A 93 0.41 30.06 12.48
CA LYS A 93 0.54 30.44 11.07
C LYS A 93 1.86 31.17 10.87
N SER A 94 2.64 30.69 9.91
CA SER A 94 3.97 31.19 9.57
C SER A 94 4.19 31.12 8.05
N THR A 95 5.19 31.82 7.53
CA THR A 95 5.62 31.64 6.14
C THR A 95 6.29 30.27 5.95
N SER A 96 6.38 29.79 4.71
CA SER A 96 7.01 28.50 4.41
C SER A 96 8.47 28.40 4.91
N GLU A 97 9.22 29.49 4.86
CA GLU A 97 10.60 29.55 5.36
C GLU A 97 10.65 29.47 6.90
N GLU A 98 9.84 30.28 7.59
CA GLU A 98 9.79 30.31 9.06
C GLU A 98 9.24 29.01 9.65
N LEU A 99 8.35 28.33 8.92
CA LEU A 99 7.74 27.08 9.34
C LEU A 99 8.79 25.97 9.56
N ALA A 100 9.83 25.92 8.72
CA ALA A 100 10.89 24.92 8.86
C ALA A 100 11.65 25.04 10.17
N ASP A 101 12.06 26.26 10.53
CA ASP A 101 12.76 26.53 11.79
C ASP A 101 11.85 26.25 13.00
N MET A 102 10.58 26.64 12.92
CA MET A 102 9.61 26.37 13.98
C MET A 102 9.42 24.86 14.20
N MET A 103 9.26 24.10 13.12
CA MET A 103 9.00 22.67 13.17
C MET A 103 10.14 21.87 13.82
N GLN A 104 11.40 22.33 13.70
CA GLN A 104 12.54 21.70 14.37
C GLN A 104 12.38 21.65 15.90
N TRP A 105 11.74 22.64 16.50
CA TRP A 105 11.48 22.68 17.95
C TRP A 105 10.14 22.05 18.32
N GLU A 106 9.13 22.23 17.46
CA GLU A 106 7.77 21.76 17.70
C GLU A 106 7.71 20.22 17.65
N VAL A 107 8.59 19.57 16.87
CA VAL A 107 8.69 18.11 16.74
C VAL A 107 8.93 17.38 18.06
N GLU A 108 9.71 17.96 18.98
CA GLU A 108 10.06 17.33 20.26
C GLU A 108 8.83 17.01 21.10
N ARG A 109 7.75 17.79 20.94
CA ARG A 109 6.49 17.62 21.66
C ARG A 109 5.65 16.46 21.15
N TYR A 110 5.97 15.94 19.96
CA TYR A 110 5.19 14.93 19.25
C TYR A 110 5.85 13.57 19.18
N ILE A 111 7.09 13.43 19.64
CA ILE A 111 7.84 12.18 19.63
C ILE A 111 7.49 11.37 20.91
N PRO A 112 6.80 10.22 20.81
CA PRO A 112 6.40 9.41 21.95
C PRO A 112 7.48 8.39 22.35
N PHE A 113 8.66 8.42 21.72
CA PHE A 113 9.74 7.45 21.92
C PHE A 113 11.07 8.12 22.28
N ALA A 114 11.87 7.45 23.10
CA ALA A 114 13.22 7.90 23.44
C ALA A 114 14.18 7.58 22.29
N ALA A 115 14.13 8.36 21.21
CA ALA A 115 15.13 8.28 20.15
C ALA A 115 16.27 9.26 20.45
N SER A 116 17.50 8.85 20.18
CA SER A 116 18.65 9.76 20.18
C SER A 116 18.57 10.74 19.02
N GLU A 117 18.11 10.29 17.86
CA GLU A 117 18.05 11.04 16.61
C GLU A 117 16.78 10.68 15.83
N VAL A 118 16.18 11.68 15.17
CA VAL A 118 14.95 11.53 14.39
C VAL A 118 15.10 12.23 13.04
N ILE A 119 14.44 11.65 12.03
CA ILE A 119 14.23 12.30 10.75
C ILE A 119 12.79 12.79 10.71
N MET A 120 12.60 14.04 10.31
CA MET A 120 11.29 14.67 10.20
C MET A 120 11.10 15.22 8.79
N ASP A 121 9.87 15.10 8.31
CA ASP A 121 9.35 15.89 7.20
C ASP A 121 7.94 16.38 7.54
N PHE A 122 7.50 17.47 6.90
CA PHE A 122 6.20 18.04 7.14
C PHE A 122 5.64 18.77 5.92
N LYS A 123 4.31 18.88 5.84
CA LYS A 123 3.63 19.61 4.77
C LYS A 123 2.41 20.38 5.29
N PRO A 124 2.29 21.69 5.02
CA PRO A 124 1.03 22.41 5.22
C PRO A 124 -0.13 21.73 4.51
N LEU A 125 -1.23 21.46 5.22
CA LEU A 125 -2.45 20.92 4.58
C LEU A 125 -3.11 21.95 3.67
N VAL A 126 -3.02 23.22 4.06
CA VAL A 126 -3.43 24.37 3.24
C VAL A 126 -2.22 25.26 3.08
N ASP A 127 -2.05 25.79 1.87
CA ASP A 127 -1.02 26.80 1.60
C ASP A 127 -1.18 27.97 2.59
N PRO A 128 -0.13 28.33 3.35
CA PRO A 128 -0.17 29.43 4.32
C PRO A 128 -0.71 30.74 3.73
N GLU A 129 -0.44 31.00 2.46
CA GLU A 129 -0.86 32.22 1.76
C GLU A 129 -2.37 32.24 1.46
N GLN A 130 -2.98 31.06 1.36
CA GLN A 130 -4.43 30.90 1.11
C GLN A 130 -5.26 30.97 2.40
N LEU A 131 -4.61 30.91 3.57
CA LEU A 131 -5.29 31.05 4.84
C LEU A 131 -5.72 32.51 5.10
N PRO A 132 -6.88 32.74 5.75
CA PRO A 132 -7.35 34.07 6.11
C PRO A 132 -6.26 34.92 6.77
N PRO A 133 -6.18 36.24 6.50
CA PRO A 133 -5.16 37.12 7.08
C PRO A 133 -5.16 37.14 8.62
N ASP A 134 -6.32 36.88 9.24
CA ASP A 134 -6.55 36.81 10.68
C ASP A 134 -6.39 35.40 11.28
N ALA A 135 -6.13 34.39 10.45
CA ALA A 135 -5.87 33.04 10.93
C ALA A 135 -4.60 33.01 11.79
N GLN A 136 -4.73 32.56 13.04
CA GLN A 136 -3.61 32.48 13.98
C GLN A 136 -2.85 31.16 13.86
N ASN A 137 -3.53 30.11 13.42
CA ASN A 137 -2.98 28.76 13.32
C ASN A 137 -3.14 28.20 11.91
N MET A 138 -2.36 27.19 11.61
CA MET A 138 -2.42 26.40 10.39
C MET A 138 -2.26 24.91 10.72
N GLU A 139 -2.82 24.05 9.87
CA GLU A 139 -2.65 22.60 10.00
C GLU A 139 -1.49 22.11 9.12
N VAL A 140 -0.64 21.27 9.71
CA VAL A 140 0.53 20.68 9.07
C VAL A 140 0.48 19.16 9.26
N LEU A 141 0.62 18.41 8.17
CA LEU A 141 0.87 16.97 8.26
C LEU A 141 2.33 16.77 8.65
N LEU A 142 2.56 16.21 9.82
CA LEU A 142 3.89 15.90 10.35
C LEU A 142 4.17 14.39 10.19
N ALA A 143 5.35 14.05 9.69
CA ALA A 143 5.91 12.70 9.70
C ALA A 143 7.26 12.71 10.43
N VAL A 144 7.40 11.90 11.47
CA VAL A 144 8.65 11.79 12.26
C VAL A 144 9.02 10.34 12.45
N ALA A 145 10.23 9.98 12.06
CA ALA A 145 10.74 8.62 12.09
C ALA A 145 12.05 8.51 12.88
N GLN A 146 12.32 7.35 13.45
CA GLN A 146 13.64 7.03 13.99
C GLN A 146 14.66 6.93 12.85
N GLU A 147 15.80 7.60 12.99
CA GLU A 147 16.83 7.66 11.95
C GLU A 147 17.39 6.28 11.59
N ASP A 148 17.70 5.44 12.60
CA ASP A 148 18.22 4.08 12.40
C ASP A 148 17.31 3.22 11.51
N MET A 149 15.99 3.36 11.70
CA MET A 149 15.00 2.63 10.91
C MET A 149 15.03 3.09 9.45
N ILE A 150 15.09 4.41 9.21
CA ILE A 150 15.22 4.96 7.85
C ILE A 150 16.51 4.49 7.18
N ASN A 151 17.63 4.53 7.91
CA ASN A 151 18.92 4.06 7.42
C ASN A 151 18.87 2.59 7.02
N ALA A 152 18.22 1.72 7.82
CA ALA A 152 18.05 0.31 7.47
C ALA A 152 17.27 0.10 6.16
N TYR A 153 16.25 0.92 5.88
CA TYR A 153 15.56 0.91 4.59
C TYR A 153 16.50 1.33 3.46
N VAL A 154 17.18 2.48 3.58
CA VAL A 154 18.10 2.98 2.54
C VAL A 154 19.20 1.95 2.25
N GLU A 155 19.87 1.42 3.27
CA GLU A 155 20.93 0.44 3.12
C GLU A 155 20.45 -0.86 2.44
N SER A 156 19.24 -1.34 2.79
CA SER A 156 18.66 -2.54 2.17
C SER A 156 18.34 -2.32 0.68
N LEU A 157 17.86 -1.12 0.31
CA LEU A 157 17.55 -0.78 -1.07
C LEU A 157 18.84 -0.62 -1.89
N GLU A 158 19.82 0.12 -1.39
CA GLU A 158 21.11 0.31 -2.06
C GLU A 158 21.86 -1.01 -2.22
N SER A 159 21.86 -1.86 -1.20
CA SER A 159 22.47 -3.21 -1.24
C SER A 159 21.76 -4.15 -2.21
N ALA A 160 20.47 -3.91 -2.48
CA ALA A 160 19.74 -4.60 -3.54
C ALA A 160 20.06 -4.06 -4.96
N GLY A 161 20.87 -3.00 -5.06
CA GLY A 161 21.21 -2.32 -6.30
C GLY A 161 20.15 -1.33 -6.77
N LEU A 162 19.22 -0.93 -5.91
CA LEU A 162 18.23 0.10 -6.19
C LEU A 162 18.79 1.50 -5.88
N ASP A 163 18.15 2.51 -6.46
CA ASP A 163 18.42 3.94 -6.29
C ASP A 163 17.19 4.56 -5.60
N PRO A 164 17.16 4.62 -4.25
CA PRO A 164 16.03 5.16 -3.50
C PRO A 164 15.90 6.66 -3.74
N ILE A 165 14.83 7.08 -4.41
CA ILE A 165 14.57 8.50 -4.71
C ILE A 165 13.67 9.17 -3.67
N ALA A 166 12.88 8.38 -2.94
CA ALA A 166 12.07 8.84 -1.82
C ALA A 166 11.68 7.66 -0.92
N LEU A 167 11.56 7.97 0.38
CA LEU A 167 10.80 7.17 1.32
C LEU A 167 9.52 7.93 1.65
N ASP A 168 8.39 7.27 1.44
CA ASP A 168 7.05 7.82 1.65
C ASP A 168 6.36 7.12 2.82
N ILE A 169 5.13 7.53 3.09
CA ILE A 169 4.27 6.89 4.08
C ILE A 169 3.11 6.19 3.37
N GLU A 170 2.75 5.01 3.87
CA GLU A 170 1.66 4.18 3.33
C GLU A 170 0.33 4.92 3.10
N PRO A 171 -0.18 5.78 4.00
CA PRO A 171 -1.49 6.40 3.81
C PRO A 171 -1.51 7.39 2.65
N LEU A 172 -0.40 8.10 2.38
CA LEU A 172 -0.29 8.97 1.22
C LEU A 172 -0.13 8.17 -0.07
N ALA A 173 0.62 7.07 -0.05
CA ALA A 173 0.71 6.18 -1.19
C ALA A 173 -0.66 5.59 -1.55
N ALA A 174 -1.41 5.09 -0.57
CA ALA A 174 -2.77 4.59 -0.78
C ALA A 174 -3.71 5.69 -1.31
N ALA A 175 -3.64 6.91 -0.77
CA ALA A 175 -4.42 8.03 -1.28
C ALA A 175 -4.10 8.35 -2.75
N ARG A 176 -2.83 8.32 -3.15
CA ARG A 176 -2.41 8.57 -4.53
C ARG A 176 -3.04 7.61 -5.54
N SER A 177 -3.01 6.30 -5.24
CA SER A 177 -3.50 5.26 -6.14
C SER A 177 -5.01 5.04 -6.09
N LEU A 178 -5.69 5.49 -5.04
CA LEU A 178 -7.13 5.25 -4.85
C LEU A 178 -7.97 6.52 -5.01
N ILE A 179 -7.43 7.68 -4.66
CA ILE A 179 -8.12 8.98 -4.68
C ILE A 179 -7.56 9.85 -5.79
N ASP A 180 -6.26 10.18 -5.76
CA ASP A 180 -5.68 11.23 -6.61
C ASP A 180 -5.75 10.87 -8.10
N ILE A 181 -5.44 9.61 -8.44
CA ILE A 181 -5.56 9.10 -9.81
C ILE A 181 -7.00 9.09 -10.35
N ASN A 182 -8.01 9.22 -9.46
CA ASN A 182 -9.43 9.25 -9.76
C ASN A 182 -10.08 10.63 -9.51
N ALA A 183 -9.27 11.70 -9.44
CA ALA A 183 -9.73 13.05 -9.13
C ALA A 183 -10.89 13.54 -10.03
N ASP A 184 -10.81 13.22 -11.32
CA ASP A 184 -11.77 13.57 -12.36
C ASP A 184 -13.15 12.88 -12.21
N GLN A 185 -13.31 11.94 -11.28
CA GLN A 185 -14.59 11.26 -11.00
C GLN A 185 -15.28 11.70 -9.70
N GLY A 186 -14.91 12.86 -9.16
CA GLY A 186 -15.56 13.43 -7.98
C GLY A 186 -15.13 12.79 -6.66
N ALA A 187 -14.12 11.92 -6.67
CA ALA A 187 -13.54 11.36 -5.43
C ALA A 187 -13.00 12.46 -4.49
N TYR A 188 -12.63 13.63 -5.03
CA TYR A 188 -12.23 14.80 -4.25
C TYR A 188 -13.39 15.48 -3.53
N ASP A 189 -14.62 15.32 -4.00
CA ASP A 189 -15.79 15.95 -3.37
C ASP A 189 -16.32 15.14 -2.19
N GLU A 190 -15.85 13.90 -2.04
CA GLU A 190 -16.21 12.99 -0.96
C GLU A 190 -15.22 13.02 0.21
N THR A 191 -15.67 12.50 1.37
CA THR A 191 -14.79 12.14 2.49
C THR A 191 -14.74 10.63 2.58
N ILE A 192 -13.60 10.04 2.22
CA ILE A 192 -13.46 8.59 2.02
C ILE A 192 -12.52 8.04 3.07
N ALA A 193 -12.90 6.94 3.72
CA ALA A 193 -11.99 6.17 4.56
C ALA A 193 -11.26 5.13 3.71
N LEU A 194 -9.93 5.13 3.77
CA LEU A 194 -9.07 4.09 3.23
C LEU A 194 -8.75 3.12 4.36
N LEU A 195 -9.13 1.86 4.21
CA LEU A 195 -8.85 0.80 5.17
C LEU A 195 -7.88 -0.19 4.51
N ASN A 196 -6.62 -0.15 4.91
CA ASN A 196 -5.61 -1.12 4.48
C ASN A 196 -5.43 -2.19 5.55
N VAL A 197 -5.78 -3.43 5.22
CA VAL A 197 -5.72 -4.57 6.13
C VAL A 197 -4.60 -5.52 5.71
N GLY A 198 -3.44 -5.36 6.35
CA GLY A 198 -2.26 -6.16 6.11
C GLY A 198 -2.24 -7.47 6.89
N CYS A 199 -1.04 -8.03 7.08
CA CYS A 199 -0.82 -9.28 7.80
C CYS A 199 -0.70 -9.05 9.30
N THR A 200 0.29 -8.28 9.73
CA THR A 200 0.50 -7.92 11.16
C THR A 200 0.15 -6.47 11.47
N THR A 201 -0.07 -5.66 10.44
CA THR A 201 -0.39 -4.24 10.53
C THR A 201 -1.64 -3.95 9.72
N SER A 202 -2.45 -3.02 10.22
CA SER A 202 -3.53 -2.40 9.44
C SER A 202 -3.59 -0.91 9.77
N GLU A 203 -4.06 -0.13 8.82
CA GLU A 203 -4.20 1.31 8.95
C GLU A 203 -5.55 1.75 8.40
N ILE A 204 -6.16 2.69 9.12
CA ILE A 204 -7.31 3.45 8.62
C ILE A 204 -6.92 4.92 8.46
N SER A 205 -7.19 5.45 7.29
CA SER A 205 -6.94 6.84 6.94
C SER A 205 -8.21 7.47 6.41
N VAL A 206 -8.46 8.74 6.71
CA VAL A 206 -9.58 9.49 6.13
C VAL A 206 -9.02 10.56 5.21
N VAL A 207 -9.44 10.52 3.96
CA VAL A 207 -9.07 11.51 2.94
C VAL A 207 -10.29 12.38 2.65
N ARG A 208 -10.09 13.70 2.69
CA ARG A 208 -11.11 14.70 2.38
C ARG A 208 -10.51 15.70 1.40
N ARG A 209 -11.10 15.87 0.22
CA ARG A 209 -10.59 16.79 -0.83
C ARG A 209 -9.13 16.51 -1.21
N GLY A 210 -8.78 15.23 -1.34
CA GLY A 210 -7.41 14.78 -1.61
C GLY A 210 -6.43 14.99 -0.44
N GLN A 211 -6.88 15.51 0.71
CA GLN A 211 -6.03 15.74 1.87
C GLN A 211 -6.22 14.66 2.92
N LEU A 212 -5.11 14.16 3.47
CA LEU A 212 -5.11 13.22 4.59
C LEU A 212 -5.55 13.94 5.87
N ALA A 213 -6.79 13.70 6.30
CA ALA A 213 -7.41 14.37 7.45
C ALA A 213 -7.32 13.56 8.75
N LEU A 214 -7.19 12.24 8.64
CA LEU A 214 -6.91 11.33 9.76
C LEU A 214 -6.00 10.22 9.26
N THR A 215 -5.06 9.77 10.07
CA THR A 215 -4.46 8.46 9.92
C THR A 215 -4.29 7.80 11.28
N ARG A 216 -4.58 6.50 11.36
CA ARG A 216 -4.55 5.77 12.62
C ARG A 216 -4.15 4.31 12.38
N PRO A 217 -3.03 3.84 12.93
CA PRO A 217 -2.73 2.42 12.95
C PRO A 217 -3.74 1.70 13.83
N MET A 218 -4.13 0.49 13.43
CA MET A 218 -5.09 -0.34 14.13
C MET A 218 -4.38 -1.49 14.85
N PRO A 219 -4.77 -1.83 16.10
CA PRO A 219 -4.23 -2.97 16.84
C PRO A 219 -4.75 -4.33 16.34
N TRP A 220 -5.10 -4.43 15.05
CA TRP A 220 -5.71 -5.61 14.45
C TRP A 220 -5.23 -5.78 13.02
N ALA A 221 -4.97 -7.01 12.58
CA ALA A 221 -4.59 -7.35 11.21
C ALA A 221 -4.93 -8.81 10.87
N GLY A 222 -4.60 -9.26 9.65
CA GLY A 222 -4.93 -10.60 9.17
C GLY A 222 -4.40 -11.76 10.01
N ASP A 223 -3.31 -11.57 10.75
CA ASP A 223 -2.76 -12.58 11.67
C ASP A 223 -3.69 -12.83 12.86
N SER A 224 -4.53 -11.87 13.25
CA SER A 224 -5.58 -12.06 14.26
C SER A 224 -6.56 -13.16 13.84
N LEU A 225 -6.90 -13.25 12.55
CA LEU A 225 -7.77 -14.30 12.01
C LEU A 225 -7.07 -15.66 12.01
N THR A 226 -5.81 -15.68 11.56
CA THR A 226 -4.98 -16.88 11.54
C THR A 226 -4.82 -17.48 12.94
N ARG A 227 -4.52 -16.63 13.92
CA ARG A 227 -4.42 -17.01 15.32
C ARG A 227 -5.75 -17.55 15.86
N ALA A 228 -6.86 -16.88 15.58
CA ALA A 228 -8.18 -17.33 16.04
C ALA A 228 -8.56 -18.71 15.47
N ILE A 229 -8.26 -18.97 14.20
CA ILE A 229 -8.44 -20.29 13.56
C ILE A 229 -7.56 -21.34 14.24
N GLY A 230 -6.26 -21.06 14.42
CA GLY A 230 -5.32 -21.99 15.03
C GLY A 230 -5.67 -22.34 16.47
N GLU A 231 -6.00 -21.35 17.29
CA GLU A 231 -6.39 -21.53 18.71
C GLU A 231 -7.69 -22.33 18.84
N THR A 232 -8.69 -22.03 18.00
CA THR A 232 -10.02 -22.67 18.10
C THR A 232 -10.02 -24.09 17.56
N LEU A 233 -9.29 -24.34 16.47
CA LEU A 233 -9.28 -25.64 15.78
C LEU A 233 -8.08 -26.54 16.14
N GLY A 234 -7.14 -26.03 16.95
CA GLY A 234 -5.97 -26.79 17.41
C GLY A 234 -4.89 -26.99 16.35
N HIS A 235 -4.69 -26.00 15.47
CA HIS A 235 -3.71 -26.05 14.39
C HIS A 235 -2.55 -25.07 14.61
N GLY A 236 -1.37 -25.41 14.10
CA GLY A 236 -0.23 -24.49 14.06
C GLY A 236 -0.47 -23.30 13.12
N ARG A 237 0.31 -22.23 13.28
CA ARG A 237 0.13 -20.97 12.51
C ARG A 237 0.11 -21.18 11.00
N GLU A 238 1.01 -22.00 10.47
CA GLU A 238 1.11 -22.26 9.02
C GLU A 238 -0.13 -23.00 8.47
N ASP A 239 -0.62 -23.99 9.23
CA ASP A 239 -1.84 -24.71 8.87
C ASP A 239 -3.08 -23.82 8.96
N ALA A 240 -3.16 -22.99 10.00
CA ALA A 240 -4.24 -22.03 10.17
C ALA A 240 -4.23 -20.95 9.07
N GLU A 241 -3.06 -20.48 8.64
CA GLU A 241 -2.94 -19.52 7.54
C GLU A 241 -3.39 -20.15 6.22
N ARG A 242 -3.03 -21.41 5.99
CA ARG A 242 -3.48 -22.16 4.81
C ARG A 242 -5.00 -22.33 4.82
N MET A 243 -5.59 -22.73 5.95
CA MET A 243 -7.05 -22.80 6.12
C MET A 243 -7.72 -21.45 5.87
N LYS A 244 -7.15 -20.36 6.41
CA LYS A 244 -7.64 -18.99 6.17
C LYS A 244 -7.66 -18.66 4.68
N ARG A 245 -6.59 -18.97 3.96
CA ARG A 245 -6.47 -18.62 2.53
C ARG A 245 -7.37 -19.48 1.66
N GLU A 246 -7.42 -20.78 1.90
CA GLU A 246 -8.03 -21.75 0.96
C GLU A 246 -9.52 -22.00 1.25
N GLN A 247 -9.96 -21.87 2.51
CA GLN A 247 -11.27 -22.38 2.95
C GLN A 247 -12.11 -21.35 3.69
N ALA A 248 -11.50 -20.28 4.22
CA ALA A 248 -12.24 -19.29 4.98
C ALA A 248 -13.16 -18.45 4.09
N ARG A 249 -14.36 -18.22 4.60
CA ARG A 249 -15.36 -17.33 4.03
C ARG A 249 -16.19 -16.75 5.16
N ILE A 250 -16.58 -15.49 5.02
CA ILE A 250 -17.48 -14.87 6.00
C ILE A 250 -18.91 -15.22 5.64
N LEU A 251 -19.61 -15.85 6.59
CA LEU A 251 -21.03 -16.14 6.48
C LEU A 251 -21.81 -14.90 6.95
N LEU A 252 -22.65 -14.36 6.07
CA LEU A 252 -23.47 -13.18 6.36
C LEU A 252 -24.79 -13.59 7.02
N ASN A 253 -25.33 -12.72 7.88
CA ASN A 253 -26.61 -12.96 8.53
C ASN A 253 -27.76 -12.96 7.51
N GLY A 254 -28.46 -14.09 7.37
CA GLY A 254 -29.71 -14.17 6.59
C GLY A 254 -29.59 -14.58 5.11
N GLU A 255 -28.41 -14.89 4.59
CA GLU A 255 -28.29 -15.50 3.25
C GLU A 255 -28.39 -17.04 3.36
N PRO A 256 -29.28 -17.70 2.61
CA PRO A 256 -29.18 -19.15 2.41
C PRO A 256 -27.85 -19.45 1.71
N GLU A 257 -27.20 -20.53 2.13
CA GLU A 257 -26.00 -21.07 1.50
C GLU A 257 -26.18 -21.06 -0.04
N ALA A 258 -25.38 -20.27 -0.76
CA ALA A 258 -25.57 -20.08 -2.19
C ALA A 258 -25.58 -21.44 -2.90
N PRO A 259 -26.53 -21.73 -3.81
CA PRO A 259 -26.46 -22.94 -4.61
C PRO A 259 -25.17 -22.91 -5.42
N ALA A 260 -24.47 -24.05 -5.47
CA ALA A 260 -23.23 -24.20 -6.22
C ALA A 260 -23.37 -23.61 -7.63
N ALA A 261 -22.44 -22.72 -7.99
CA ALA A 261 -22.34 -22.19 -9.34
C ALA A 261 -22.35 -23.35 -10.36
N PRO A 262 -23.08 -23.24 -11.48
CA PRO A 262 -23.07 -24.28 -12.49
C PRO A 262 -21.64 -24.47 -12.98
N ALA A 263 -21.21 -25.74 -13.03
CA ALA A 263 -19.87 -26.11 -13.49
C ALA A 263 -19.58 -25.43 -14.84
N PRO A 264 -18.34 -24.96 -15.08
CA PRO A 264 -17.97 -24.43 -16.37
C PRO A 264 -18.24 -25.50 -17.44
N PRO A 265 -18.76 -25.10 -18.63
CA PRO A 265 -19.01 -26.06 -19.69
C PRO A 265 -17.70 -26.79 -20.03
N PRO A 266 -17.75 -28.09 -20.33
CA PRO A 266 -16.55 -28.85 -20.65
C PRO A 266 -15.84 -28.20 -21.83
N SER A 267 -14.54 -27.95 -21.64
CA SER A 267 -13.61 -27.48 -22.67
C SER A 267 -13.59 -28.48 -23.83
N GLU A 268 -14.32 -28.20 -24.91
CA GLU A 268 -14.10 -28.89 -26.17
C GLU A 268 -12.81 -28.41 -26.82
N ALA A 269 -11.94 -29.39 -27.08
CA ALA A 269 -10.64 -29.24 -27.68
C ALA A 269 -10.73 -28.76 -29.14
N ALA A 270 -9.78 -27.88 -29.49
CA ALA A 270 -9.10 -27.75 -30.78
C ALA A 270 -9.91 -28.02 -32.07
N ALA A 271 -10.25 -26.95 -32.80
CA ALA A 271 -10.24 -26.98 -34.26
C ALA A 271 -10.08 -25.57 -34.88
N ALA A 272 -8.98 -25.45 -35.64
CA ALA A 272 -8.78 -24.69 -36.87
C ALA A 272 -8.95 -23.15 -36.90
N GLU A 273 -7.83 -22.49 -37.21
CA GLU A 273 -7.73 -21.15 -37.79
C GLU A 273 -8.57 -21.00 -39.08
N PRO A 274 -8.96 -19.76 -39.41
CA PRO A 274 -8.58 -19.25 -40.73
C PRO A 274 -7.99 -17.84 -40.72
N THR A 275 -7.09 -17.64 -41.67
CA THR A 275 -6.37 -16.42 -42.10
C THR A 275 -7.28 -15.31 -42.69
N PRO A 276 -6.75 -14.07 -42.88
CA PRO A 276 -7.51 -12.82 -42.79
C PRO A 276 -7.97 -12.23 -44.15
N GLU A 277 -8.96 -11.36 -44.10
CA GLU A 277 -9.33 -10.45 -45.19
C GLU A 277 -9.70 -9.05 -44.66
N ALA A 278 -9.49 -8.04 -45.51
CA ALA A 278 -9.18 -6.66 -45.16
C ALA A 278 -10.37 -5.66 -45.21
N ALA A 279 -10.13 -4.53 -44.53
CA ALA A 279 -10.57 -3.14 -44.81
C ALA A 279 -12.05 -2.73 -44.64
N ALA A 280 -12.29 -1.75 -43.75
CA ALA A 280 -12.66 -0.36 -44.12
C ALA A 280 -13.07 0.50 -42.90
N GLU A 281 -12.49 1.70 -42.80
CA GLU A 281 -13.03 2.88 -42.09
C GLU A 281 -14.29 3.43 -42.85
N PRO A 282 -15.23 4.22 -42.25
CA PRO A 282 -14.93 5.57 -41.70
C PRO A 282 -15.86 6.14 -40.58
N GLY A 283 -15.46 7.30 -40.02
CA GLY A 283 -16.40 8.39 -39.71
C GLY A 283 -16.43 8.94 -38.28
N ALA A 284 -15.79 10.10 -38.05
CA ALA A 284 -16.07 11.01 -36.93
C ALA A 284 -17.43 11.73 -37.11
N PRO A 285 -18.04 12.29 -36.03
CA PRO A 285 -18.15 13.76 -35.93
C PRO A 285 -18.13 14.27 -34.43
N PRO A 286 -18.56 15.50 -34.05
CA PRO A 286 -17.65 16.56 -33.58
C PRO A 286 -17.98 17.20 -32.19
N GLY A 287 -17.00 17.93 -31.62
CA GLY A 287 -17.19 19.27 -31.04
C GLY A 287 -17.64 19.51 -29.57
N ALA A 288 -16.66 19.91 -28.74
CA ALA A 288 -16.67 20.93 -27.65
C ALA A 288 -17.37 20.63 -26.29
N PRO A 289 -17.03 21.35 -25.18
CA PRO A 289 -16.03 22.42 -25.00
C PRO A 289 -14.94 22.13 -23.96
N SER A 290 -13.89 22.94 -24.05
CA SER A 290 -12.81 23.16 -23.09
C SER A 290 -13.33 23.59 -21.71
N GLY A 291 -13.01 22.79 -20.69
CA GLY A 291 -13.07 23.16 -19.28
C GLY A 291 -11.67 23.09 -18.69
N GLU A 292 -11.25 24.16 -18.03
CA GLU A 292 -9.98 24.26 -17.31
C GLU A 292 -9.93 23.18 -16.21
N THR A 293 -8.96 22.29 -16.28
CA THR A 293 -8.59 21.40 -15.17
C THR A 293 -8.03 22.24 -14.03
N PRO A 294 -8.55 22.13 -12.79
CA PRO A 294 -7.90 22.71 -11.64
C PRO A 294 -6.59 21.95 -11.41
N THR A 295 -5.47 22.64 -11.57
CA THR A 295 -4.15 22.18 -11.16
C THR A 295 -4.12 22.05 -9.64
N GLY A 296 -4.05 20.82 -9.14
CA GLY A 296 -3.61 20.55 -7.77
C GLY A 296 -2.11 20.88 -7.64
N PRO A 297 -1.61 21.09 -6.41
CA PRO A 297 -0.21 21.44 -6.22
C PRO A 297 0.68 20.24 -6.55
N VAL A 298 1.45 20.38 -7.62
CA VAL A 298 2.56 19.51 -8.02
C VAL A 298 3.66 19.60 -6.95
N PHE A 299 4.08 18.47 -6.39
CA PHE A 299 5.33 18.40 -5.63
C PHE A 299 6.51 18.68 -6.58
N ASP A 300 7.20 19.82 -6.41
CA ASP A 300 8.47 20.10 -7.07
C ASP A 300 9.62 19.99 -6.06
N LEU A 301 10.40 18.92 -6.14
CA LEU A 301 11.59 18.68 -5.33
C LEU A 301 12.89 19.08 -6.06
N SER A 302 12.84 20.04 -7.00
CA SER A 302 14.04 20.47 -7.73
C SER A 302 14.71 21.76 -7.25
N ALA A 303 14.40 22.25 -6.04
CA ALA A 303 15.10 23.37 -5.45
C ALA A 303 15.52 23.11 -3.99
N GLU A 304 16.83 23.19 -3.77
CA GLU A 304 17.54 23.37 -2.49
C GLU A 304 17.64 22.18 -1.52
N LEU A 305 18.39 21.16 -1.95
CA LEU A 305 19.20 20.35 -1.03
C LEU A 305 20.43 21.18 -0.61
N GLY A 306 20.37 21.79 0.56
CA GLY A 306 21.55 22.38 1.22
C GLY A 306 22.60 21.32 1.57
N ASP A 307 23.88 21.71 1.53
CA ASP A 307 25.05 20.85 1.72
C ASP A 307 24.96 19.93 2.96
N ILE A 308 24.97 18.62 2.71
CA ILE A 308 25.18 17.59 3.73
C ILE A 308 26.66 17.62 4.14
N PRO A 309 27.00 17.79 5.43
CA PRO A 309 28.40 17.83 5.85
C PRO A 309 29.09 16.48 5.58
N ALA A 310 30.30 16.57 5.00
CA ALA A 310 31.10 15.42 4.59
C ALA A 310 31.34 14.39 5.71
N ARG A 311 31.08 13.11 5.38
CA ARG A 311 31.31 11.93 6.22
C ARG A 311 32.71 11.93 6.84
N ARG A 312 32.79 11.71 8.16
CA ARG A 312 34.04 11.39 8.86
C ARG A 312 34.54 10.02 8.42
N ALA A 313 35.84 9.91 8.10
CA ALA A 313 36.47 8.67 7.71
C ALA A 313 36.37 7.58 8.81
N PRO A 314 36.20 6.29 8.44
CA PRO A 314 36.11 5.21 9.40
C PRO A 314 37.43 4.98 10.15
N ARG A 315 37.32 4.62 11.44
CA ARG A 315 38.45 4.18 12.27
C ARG A 315 38.98 2.85 11.73
N GLN A 316 40.31 2.75 11.58
CA GLN A 316 41.00 1.50 11.27
C GLN A 316 40.88 0.53 12.47
N GLU A 317 40.19 -0.59 12.27
CA GLU A 317 40.25 -1.75 13.17
C GLU A 317 41.46 -2.64 12.84
N ALA A 318 42.06 -3.23 13.88
CA ALA A 318 43.24 -4.08 13.81
C ALA A 318 42.92 -5.44 13.15
N PRO A 319 43.90 -6.09 12.48
CA PRO A 319 43.64 -7.27 11.67
C PRO A 319 43.37 -8.51 12.54
N THR A 320 42.24 -9.17 12.31
CA THR A 320 41.91 -10.51 12.81
C THR A 320 42.38 -11.59 11.84
N GLU A 321 42.90 -12.69 12.39
CA GLU A 321 43.46 -13.83 11.66
C GLU A 321 42.42 -14.55 10.76
N PRO A 322 42.86 -15.17 9.64
CA PRO A 322 41.95 -15.74 8.65
C PRO A 322 41.32 -17.06 9.13
N SER A 323 39.99 -17.08 9.23
CA SER A 323 39.19 -18.31 9.35
C SER A 323 39.03 -18.99 7.98
N ALA A 324 39.02 -20.33 7.98
CA ALA A 324 39.00 -21.18 6.80
C ALA A 324 37.77 -20.92 5.88
N PRO A 325 37.90 -21.12 4.55
CA PRO A 325 36.82 -20.83 3.60
C PRO A 325 35.63 -21.75 3.82
N GLN A 326 34.46 -21.16 4.11
CA GLN A 326 33.18 -21.85 4.04
C GLN A 326 32.82 -22.14 2.56
N PRO A 327 32.17 -23.29 2.29
CA PRO A 327 31.67 -23.58 0.95
C PRO A 327 30.62 -22.53 0.54
N PRO A 328 30.50 -22.24 -0.77
CA PRO A 328 29.52 -21.27 -1.25
C PRO A 328 28.11 -21.69 -0.83
N PRO A 329 27.23 -20.74 -0.44
CA PRO A 329 25.85 -21.06 -0.10
C PRO A 329 25.20 -21.75 -1.30
N ALA A 330 24.45 -22.80 -1.02
CA ALA A 330 23.63 -23.47 -2.02
C ALA A 330 22.77 -22.42 -2.72
N GLN A 331 22.72 -22.43 -4.05
CA GLN A 331 21.79 -21.61 -4.82
C GLN A 331 20.37 -21.95 -4.33
N GLU A 332 19.77 -21.05 -3.57
CA GLU A 332 18.36 -21.14 -3.22
C GLU A 332 17.56 -21.20 -4.50
N ALA A 333 16.72 -22.22 -4.63
CA ALA A 333 15.79 -22.33 -5.74
C ALA A 333 14.96 -21.03 -5.81
N PRO A 334 14.68 -20.49 -7.00
CA PRO A 334 13.91 -19.26 -7.12
C PRO A 334 12.55 -19.47 -6.45
N ALA A 335 12.26 -18.66 -5.42
CA ALA A 335 11.00 -18.71 -4.71
C ALA A 335 9.82 -18.62 -5.70
N THR A 336 8.88 -19.56 -5.59
CA THR A 336 7.67 -19.60 -6.41
C THR A 336 6.94 -18.25 -6.31
N PRO A 337 6.46 -17.67 -7.43
CA PRO A 337 5.65 -16.47 -7.38
C PRO A 337 4.47 -16.64 -6.42
N TRP A 338 4.16 -15.60 -5.63
CA TRP A 338 2.97 -15.64 -4.80
C TRP A 338 1.74 -15.75 -5.71
N GLN A 339 0.89 -16.74 -5.43
CA GLN A 339 -0.39 -16.88 -6.12
C GLN A 339 -1.52 -16.43 -5.19
N PRO A 340 -2.43 -15.59 -5.69
CA PRO A 340 -3.66 -15.26 -4.98
C PRO A 340 -4.45 -16.55 -4.73
N SER A 341 -5.12 -16.61 -3.59
CA SER A 341 -6.01 -17.74 -3.32
C SER A 341 -7.17 -17.66 -4.30
N GLN A 342 -7.36 -18.68 -5.15
CA GLN A 342 -8.59 -18.77 -5.91
C GLN A 342 -9.72 -19.05 -4.92
N ALA A 343 -10.83 -18.32 -5.01
CA ALA A 343 -12.05 -18.71 -4.34
C ALA A 343 -12.32 -20.18 -4.73
N GLY A 344 -12.19 -21.08 -3.76
CA GLY A 344 -12.36 -22.50 -4.01
C GLY A 344 -13.72 -22.78 -4.65
N PRO A 345 -13.87 -23.86 -5.43
CA PRO A 345 -15.18 -24.23 -5.97
C PRO A 345 -16.22 -24.27 -4.83
N PRO A 346 -17.49 -23.89 -5.10
CA PRO A 346 -18.53 -23.95 -4.09
C PRO A 346 -18.61 -25.37 -3.53
N VAL A 347 -18.31 -25.50 -2.23
CA VAL A 347 -18.32 -26.79 -1.53
C VAL A 347 -19.78 -27.25 -1.41
N PRO A 348 -20.11 -28.51 -1.75
CA PRO A 348 -21.47 -29.03 -1.62
C PRO A 348 -21.99 -28.88 -0.20
N THR A 349 -23.29 -28.61 -0.08
CA THR A 349 -24.05 -28.42 1.16
C THR A 349 -23.75 -29.56 2.16
N GLY A 350 -22.84 -29.25 3.09
CA GLY A 350 -22.18 -30.20 3.99
C GLY A 350 -20.85 -29.67 4.56
N ASP A 351 -20.59 -28.36 4.53
CA ASP A 351 -19.29 -27.77 4.87
C ASP A 351 -19.18 -27.36 6.35
N ASP A 352 -19.06 -28.37 7.23
CA ASP A 352 -18.82 -28.16 8.66
C ASP A 352 -17.51 -27.40 8.90
N LEU A 353 -16.48 -27.59 8.06
CA LEU A 353 -15.17 -26.96 8.25
C LEU A 353 -15.19 -25.47 7.92
N GLY A 354 -15.75 -25.06 6.78
CA GLY A 354 -15.91 -23.64 6.45
C GLY A 354 -16.73 -22.88 7.50
N ARG A 355 -17.75 -23.53 8.06
CA ARG A 355 -18.55 -22.99 9.17
C ARG A 355 -17.74 -22.89 10.47
N GLN A 356 -16.95 -23.91 10.81
CA GLN A 356 -16.06 -23.89 11.98
C GLN A 356 -15.00 -22.79 11.85
N ILE A 357 -14.40 -22.63 10.67
CA ILE A 357 -13.43 -21.55 10.38
C ILE A 357 -14.10 -20.18 10.55
N HIS A 358 -15.29 -19.97 9.99
CA HIS A 358 -16.05 -18.74 10.20
C HIS A 358 -16.33 -18.47 11.68
N GLN A 359 -16.80 -19.47 12.43
CA GLN A 359 -17.07 -19.35 13.86
C GLN A 359 -15.81 -19.01 14.67
N ALA A 360 -14.67 -19.59 14.31
CA ALA A 360 -13.38 -19.28 14.92
C ALA A 360 -12.96 -17.82 14.65
N MET A 361 -13.19 -17.32 13.43
CA MET A 361 -12.86 -15.94 13.05
C MET A 361 -13.81 -14.89 13.60
N ALA A 362 -15.07 -15.23 13.90
CA ALA A 362 -16.13 -14.28 14.21
C ALA A 362 -15.79 -13.26 15.32
N PRO A 363 -15.18 -13.64 16.46
CA PRO A 363 -14.80 -12.66 17.49
C PRO A 363 -13.77 -11.65 16.97
N ALA A 364 -12.74 -12.12 16.24
CA ALA A 364 -11.70 -11.26 15.68
C ALA A 364 -12.25 -10.32 14.60
N LEU A 365 -13.22 -10.76 13.79
CA LEU A 365 -13.91 -9.92 12.81
C LEU A 365 -14.73 -8.81 13.49
N ALA A 366 -15.43 -9.14 14.58
CA ALA A 366 -16.19 -8.16 15.34
C ALA A 366 -15.29 -7.11 16.02
N GLU A 367 -14.12 -7.53 16.54
CA GLU A 367 -13.11 -6.61 17.08
C GLU A 367 -12.60 -5.63 16.01
N MET A 368 -12.30 -6.12 14.80
CA MET A 368 -11.91 -5.27 13.67
C MET A 368 -13.01 -4.26 13.34
N ALA A 369 -14.25 -4.72 13.14
CA ALA A 369 -15.37 -3.84 12.78
C ALA A 369 -15.59 -2.76 13.84
N ASN A 370 -15.50 -3.10 15.12
CA ASN A 370 -15.56 -2.14 16.21
C ASN A 370 -14.42 -1.11 16.16
N GLU A 371 -13.20 -1.53 15.82
CA GLU A 371 -12.06 -0.62 15.71
C GLU A 371 -12.17 0.34 14.53
N VAL A 372 -12.68 -0.15 13.40
CA VAL A 372 -13.00 0.70 12.23
C VAL A 372 -14.07 1.71 12.61
N ARG A 373 -15.18 1.28 13.24
CA ARG A 373 -16.27 2.16 13.68
C ARG A 373 -15.76 3.25 14.61
N ARG A 374 -14.96 2.89 15.62
CA ARG A 374 -14.34 3.86 16.56
C ARG A 374 -13.52 4.93 15.84
N SER A 375 -12.76 4.54 14.82
CA SER A 375 -11.90 5.46 14.07
C SER A 375 -12.73 6.42 13.20
N ILE A 376 -13.80 5.93 12.57
CA ILE A 376 -14.75 6.74 11.81
C ILE A 376 -15.51 7.70 12.73
N ASP A 377 -16.00 7.22 13.86
CA ASP A 377 -16.72 8.03 14.85
C ASP A 377 -15.82 9.15 15.40
N TYR A 378 -14.56 8.83 15.70
CA TYR A 378 -13.57 9.82 16.14
C TYR A 378 -13.40 10.95 15.11
N TYR A 379 -13.25 10.61 13.83
CA TYR A 379 -13.16 11.61 12.76
C TYR A 379 -14.45 12.43 12.63
N ASN A 380 -15.61 11.77 12.62
CA ASN A 380 -16.91 12.43 12.44
C ASN A 380 -17.24 13.39 13.59
N GLN A 381 -16.85 13.07 14.82
CA GLN A 381 -17.02 13.95 15.98
C GLN A 381 -16.13 15.20 15.91
N ARG A 382 -14.92 15.08 15.35
CA ARG A 382 -13.97 16.19 15.21
C ARG A 382 -14.26 17.07 13.98
N SER A 383 -14.81 16.50 12.92
CA SER A 383 -15.05 17.18 11.64
C SER A 383 -16.49 17.67 11.53
N SER A 384 -16.72 18.97 11.74
CA SER A 384 -18.04 19.57 11.54
C SER A 384 -18.41 19.58 10.04
N GLY A 385 -19.36 18.71 9.64
CA GLY A 385 -20.11 18.86 8.38
C GLY A 385 -19.69 18.00 7.19
N ASN A 386 -18.68 17.13 7.30
CA ASN A 386 -18.28 16.22 6.21
C ASN A 386 -17.98 14.81 6.76
N PRO A 387 -19.01 14.01 7.06
CA PRO A 387 -18.80 12.66 7.57
C PRO A 387 -18.21 11.74 6.48
N VAL A 388 -17.57 10.65 6.90
CA VAL A 388 -17.13 9.59 5.97
C VAL A 388 -18.32 9.06 5.17
N SER A 389 -18.24 9.11 3.84
CA SER A 389 -19.30 8.65 2.93
C SER A 389 -19.24 7.16 2.62
N ARG A 390 -18.01 6.61 2.53
CA ARG A 390 -17.75 5.20 2.18
C ARG A 390 -16.33 4.78 2.56
N ILE A 391 -16.08 3.48 2.49
CA ILE A 391 -14.79 2.85 2.77
C ILE A 391 -14.23 2.22 1.49
N ILE A 392 -12.94 2.45 1.22
CA ILE A 392 -12.18 1.66 0.25
C ILE A 392 -11.31 0.68 1.03
N LEU A 393 -11.58 -0.62 0.86
CA LEU A 393 -10.89 -1.72 1.52
C LEU A 393 -9.75 -2.24 0.65
N SER A 394 -8.55 -2.32 1.21
CA SER A 394 -7.32 -2.77 0.54
C SER A 394 -6.50 -3.69 1.44
N GLY A 395 -5.43 -4.27 0.88
CA GLY A 395 -4.52 -5.15 1.62
C GLY A 395 -4.85 -6.64 1.46
N GLY A 396 -3.98 -7.51 1.97
CA GLY A 396 -4.11 -8.96 1.75
C GLY A 396 -5.37 -9.56 2.37
N THR A 397 -5.79 -9.04 3.52
CA THR A 397 -6.99 -9.55 4.21
C THR A 397 -8.28 -9.07 3.56
N ALA A 398 -8.24 -7.99 2.77
CA ALA A 398 -9.38 -7.53 1.96
C ALA A 398 -9.91 -8.60 1.00
N LEU A 399 -9.05 -9.53 0.59
CA LEU A 399 -9.38 -10.63 -0.31
C LEU A 399 -10.15 -11.78 0.38
N LEU A 400 -10.38 -11.71 1.69
CA LEU A 400 -11.20 -12.69 2.39
C LEU A 400 -12.65 -12.59 1.89
N PRO A 401 -13.25 -13.68 1.37
CA PRO A 401 -14.58 -13.61 0.77
C PRO A 401 -15.65 -13.05 1.72
N ASN A 402 -16.43 -12.10 1.21
CA ASN A 402 -17.49 -11.34 1.89
C ASN A 402 -17.03 -10.38 3.00
N LEU A 403 -15.73 -10.07 3.14
CA LEU A 403 -15.26 -9.13 4.15
C LEU A 403 -15.79 -7.71 3.94
N ASP A 404 -15.82 -7.25 2.70
CA ASP A 404 -16.44 -6.00 2.29
C ASP A 404 -17.92 -5.93 2.69
N ARG A 405 -18.70 -6.95 2.35
CA ARG A 405 -20.14 -7.05 2.68
C ARG A 405 -20.39 -7.13 4.18
N TYR A 406 -19.53 -7.86 4.91
CA TYR A 406 -19.58 -7.95 6.36
C TYR A 406 -19.36 -6.57 7.00
N LEU A 407 -18.31 -5.86 6.58
CA LEU A 407 -18.02 -4.51 7.06
C LEU A 407 -19.14 -3.52 6.69
N GLU A 408 -19.73 -3.64 5.50
CA GLU A 408 -20.87 -2.82 5.08
C GLU A 408 -22.08 -3.01 6.01
N GLN A 409 -22.40 -4.26 6.37
CA GLN A 409 -23.49 -4.57 7.33
C GLN A 409 -23.20 -4.05 8.74
N GLU A 410 -21.98 -4.29 9.24
CA GLU A 410 -21.60 -3.88 10.60
C GLU A 410 -21.49 -2.35 10.74
N LEU A 411 -20.97 -1.67 9.73
CA LEU A 411 -20.69 -0.24 9.79
C LEU A 411 -21.84 0.62 9.25
N ALA A 412 -22.80 0.02 8.55
CA ALA A 412 -23.86 0.73 7.83
C ALA A 412 -23.30 1.82 6.89
N LEU A 413 -22.17 1.53 6.25
CA LEU A 413 -21.47 2.39 5.30
C LEU A 413 -21.06 1.57 4.07
N PRO A 414 -21.19 2.11 2.84
CA PRO A 414 -20.74 1.41 1.64
C PRO A 414 -19.25 1.06 1.75
N VAL A 415 -18.90 -0.19 1.41
CA VAL A 415 -17.52 -0.68 1.38
C VAL A 415 -17.22 -1.22 -0.01
N HIS A 416 -16.13 -0.76 -0.61
CA HIS A 416 -15.68 -1.20 -1.93
C HIS A 416 -14.25 -1.71 -1.87
N LEU A 417 -13.95 -2.78 -2.59
CA LEU A 417 -12.58 -3.24 -2.77
C LEU A 417 -11.76 -2.23 -3.59
N ALA A 418 -10.49 -2.09 -3.24
CA ALA A 418 -9.56 -1.20 -3.91
C ALA A 418 -9.23 -1.67 -5.34
N GLU A 419 -9.29 -0.74 -6.28
CA GLU A 419 -8.94 -0.96 -7.70
C GLU A 419 -7.78 -0.03 -8.15
N PRO A 420 -6.58 -0.11 -7.53
CA PRO A 420 -5.51 0.88 -7.78
C PRO A 420 -4.96 0.84 -9.21
N MET A 421 -5.15 -0.28 -9.92
CA MET A 421 -4.66 -0.47 -11.29
C MET A 421 -5.63 -0.01 -12.36
N ARG A 422 -6.86 0.40 -12.01
CA ARG A 422 -7.94 0.70 -12.98
C ARG A 422 -7.58 1.81 -13.98
N ARG A 423 -6.77 2.79 -13.57
CA ARG A 423 -6.33 3.93 -14.40
C ARG A 423 -4.93 3.76 -14.99
N ILE A 424 -4.29 2.64 -14.74
CA ILE A 424 -2.92 2.37 -15.20
C ILE A 424 -3.01 1.39 -16.36
N ARG A 425 -2.66 1.86 -17.56
CA ARG A 425 -2.74 1.03 -18.76
C ARG A 425 -1.64 -0.04 -18.73
N ASN A 426 -2.02 -1.30 -18.83
CA ASN A 426 -1.05 -2.37 -19.02
C ASN A 426 -0.41 -2.32 -20.42
N VAL A 427 0.92 -2.23 -20.48
CA VAL A 427 1.70 -2.31 -21.73
C VAL A 427 2.67 -3.49 -21.74
N ASN A 428 2.73 -4.28 -20.66
CA ASN A 428 3.52 -5.50 -20.59
C ASN A 428 2.62 -6.71 -20.85
N ALA A 429 2.71 -7.28 -22.05
CA ALA A 429 1.91 -8.44 -22.46
C ALA A 429 2.18 -9.71 -21.66
N GLN A 430 3.26 -9.78 -20.88
CA GLN A 430 3.54 -10.91 -19.98
C GLN A 430 2.69 -10.86 -18.70
N ILE A 431 2.10 -9.71 -18.39
CA ILE A 431 1.23 -9.52 -17.23
C ILE A 431 -0.22 -9.64 -17.74
N SER A 432 -0.92 -10.70 -17.37
CA SER A 432 -2.32 -10.88 -17.78
C SER A 432 -3.25 -9.93 -17.02
N SER A 433 -4.39 -9.57 -17.62
CA SER A 433 -5.43 -8.80 -16.93
C SER A 433 -5.97 -9.54 -15.71
N THR A 434 -6.16 -10.86 -15.82
CA THR A 434 -6.59 -11.72 -14.70
C THR A 434 -5.64 -11.62 -13.53
N TYR A 435 -4.32 -11.69 -13.76
CA TYR A 435 -3.36 -11.56 -12.67
C TYR A 435 -3.44 -10.18 -12.01
N ILE A 436 -3.60 -9.11 -12.79
CA ILE A 436 -3.79 -7.74 -12.27
C ILE A 436 -5.05 -7.64 -11.40
N GLU A 437 -6.16 -8.25 -11.83
CA GLU A 437 -7.40 -8.30 -11.07
C GLU A 437 -7.22 -9.05 -9.75
N GLU A 438 -6.56 -10.20 -9.78
CA GLU A 438 -6.35 -11.04 -8.59
C GLU A 438 -5.42 -10.39 -7.54
N VAL A 439 -4.39 -9.66 -7.98
CA VAL A 439 -3.43 -9.01 -7.07
C VAL A 439 -3.74 -7.53 -6.82
N GLY A 440 -4.67 -6.93 -7.56
CA GLY A 440 -4.89 -5.48 -7.57
C GLY A 440 -5.11 -4.89 -6.18
N CYS A 441 -5.91 -5.56 -5.35
CA CYS A 441 -6.26 -5.10 -4.00
C CYS A 441 -5.05 -4.99 -3.05
N ILE A 442 -3.99 -5.80 -3.28
CA ILE A 442 -2.76 -5.77 -2.47
C ILE A 442 -1.70 -4.80 -3.01
N LEU A 443 -1.95 -4.14 -4.15
CA LEU A 443 -0.99 -3.25 -4.81
C LEU A 443 -1.25 -1.77 -4.56
N SER A 444 -2.23 -1.39 -3.73
CA SER A 444 -2.59 0.02 -3.51
C SER A 444 -1.40 0.88 -3.10
N ILE A 445 -0.59 0.41 -2.15
CA ILE A 445 0.60 1.15 -1.69
C ILE A 445 1.65 1.18 -2.79
N ALA A 446 2.07 0.02 -3.30
CA ALA A 446 3.11 -0.07 -4.34
C ALA A 446 2.77 0.75 -5.60
N ALA A 447 1.52 0.73 -6.06
CA ALA A 447 1.06 1.55 -7.19
C ALA A 447 1.14 3.04 -6.87
N GLY A 448 0.73 3.44 -5.66
CA GLY A 448 0.80 4.82 -5.18
C GLY A 448 2.22 5.37 -5.08
N LEU A 449 3.16 4.54 -4.61
CA LEU A 449 4.58 4.86 -4.57
C LEU A 449 5.16 5.04 -5.98
N ALA A 450 4.80 4.15 -6.90
CA ALA A 450 5.29 4.19 -8.28
C ALA A 450 4.84 5.45 -9.04
N ILE A 451 3.67 6.02 -8.70
CA ILE A 451 3.12 7.23 -9.34
C ILE A 451 3.43 8.53 -8.59
N ARG A 452 4.16 8.48 -7.47
CA ARG A 452 4.39 9.62 -6.56
C ARG A 452 4.75 10.92 -7.27
N ASP A 453 5.69 10.87 -8.20
CA ASP A 453 6.19 12.05 -8.92
C ASP A 453 5.61 12.16 -10.35
N MET A 454 4.59 11.36 -10.67
CA MET A 454 3.96 11.29 -11.99
C MET A 454 2.58 11.93 -12.03
N ILE A 455 1.91 12.01 -10.87
CA ILE A 455 0.64 12.69 -10.69
C ILE A 455 0.85 13.89 -9.77
N GLY A 456 0.39 15.05 -10.23
CA GLY A 456 0.51 16.35 -9.55
C GLY A 456 -0.52 17.30 -10.11
#